data_AF-A0A2D4FR12-F1
#
_entry.id   AF-A0A2D4FR12-F1
#
_cell.length_a   1.000
_cell.length_b   1.000
_cell.length_c   1.000
_cell.angle_alpha   90.00
_cell.angle_beta   90.00
_cell.angle_gamma   90.00
#
_symmetry.space_group_name_H-M   'P 1'
#
loop_
_entity.id
_entity.type
_entity.pdbx_description
1 polymer ?
#
loop_
_entity_poly.entity_id
_entity_poly.type
_entity_poly.pdbx_seq_one_letter_code
_entity_poly.pdbx_strand_id
1 'polypeptide(L)'
;MRKGDECILKDNTERSKWHVTGPGGLDMLVPSVSLIIPPPNPLAVDLATKIEQYYDAIMALWNQLYINMKSLVSWHYCMIDVEKIRAMTIAKLKTMRKEDYQRIIADLEIHYQEFIRNSQGSEMFG
;
A
#
# COMPACT_ATOMS: atom_id res chain seq x y z
N MET A 1 20.05 -8.61 44.15
CA MET A 1 18.99 -8.33 43.16
C MET A 1 17.67 -8.12 43.86
N ARG A 2 17.00 -7.02 43.53
CA ARG A 2 15.61 -6.73 43.84
C ARG A 2 14.77 -6.94 42.57
N LYS A 3 13.46 -7.03 42.75
CA LYS A 3 12.52 -7.12 41.61
C LYS A 3 12.67 -5.87 40.74
N GLY A 4 12.95 -6.07 39.46
CA GLY A 4 13.14 -5.00 38.47
C GLY A 4 14.58 -4.54 38.29
N ASP A 5 15.55 -5.09 39.04
CA ASP A 5 16.97 -4.81 38.78
C ASP A 5 17.37 -5.40 37.42
N GLU A 6 18.05 -4.60 36.61
CA GLU A 6 18.68 -5.08 35.37
C GLU A 6 19.95 -5.88 35.68
N CYS A 7 20.17 -6.94 34.91
CA CYS A 7 21.36 -7.77 35.01
C CYS A 7 21.80 -8.28 33.64
N ILE A 8 23.08 -8.61 33.53
CA ILE A 8 23.67 -9.16 32.31
C ILE A 8 23.81 -10.67 32.48
N LEU A 9 23.20 -11.45 31.58
CA LEU A 9 23.34 -12.90 31.55
C LEU A 9 24.75 -13.29 31.06
N LYS A 10 25.45 -14.15 31.81
CA LYS A 10 26.78 -14.68 31.44
C LYS A 10 26.73 -16.14 30.98
N ASP A 11 25.99 -16.98 31.70
CA ASP A 11 25.86 -18.41 31.39
C ASP A 11 24.47 -18.94 31.80
N ASN A 12 23.82 -19.65 30.88
CA ASN A 12 22.51 -20.30 31.04
C ASN A 12 22.53 -21.81 30.73
N THR A 13 23.70 -22.45 30.77
CA THR A 13 23.85 -23.88 30.49
C THR A 13 23.01 -24.74 31.46
N GLU A 14 22.95 -24.36 32.75
CA GLU A 14 22.02 -24.96 33.71
C GLU A 14 20.63 -24.31 33.59
N ARG A 15 19.59 -25.10 33.35
CA ARG A 15 18.23 -24.55 33.12
C ARG A 15 17.60 -23.91 34.36
N SER A 16 17.95 -24.35 35.57
CA SER A 16 17.36 -23.92 36.84
C SER A 16 18.03 -22.68 37.46
N LYS A 17 19.31 -22.46 37.18
CA LYS A 17 20.10 -21.38 37.77
C LYS A 17 21.05 -20.80 36.74
N TRP A 18 21.06 -19.48 36.61
CA TRP A 18 21.88 -18.78 35.64
C TRP A 18 22.93 -17.92 36.33
N HIS A 19 24.11 -17.82 35.72
CA HIS A 19 25.13 -16.87 36.14
C HIS A 19 24.82 -15.51 35.53
N VAL A 20 24.67 -14.50 36.38
CA VAL A 20 24.35 -13.13 35.97
C VAL A 20 25.27 -12.14 36.68
N THR A 21 25.52 -11.01 36.04
CA THR A 21 26.14 -9.83 36.66
C THR A 21 25.06 -8.84 37.02
N GLY A 22 24.93 -8.54 38.32
CA GLY A 22 23.97 -7.56 38.82
C GLY A 22 24.36 -6.10 38.52
N PRO A 23 23.50 -5.13 38.86
CA PRO A 23 23.67 -3.72 38.49
C PRO A 23 24.90 -3.03 39.13
N GLY A 24 25.54 -3.66 40.11
CA GLY A 24 26.78 -3.19 40.74
C GLY A 24 28.05 -3.93 40.28
N GLY A 25 27.97 -4.72 39.20
CA GLY A 25 29.11 -5.50 38.70
C GLY A 25 29.40 -6.80 39.47
N LEU A 26 28.55 -7.16 40.45
CA LEU A 26 28.69 -8.39 41.23
C LEU A 26 28.16 -9.59 40.45
N ASP A 27 28.98 -10.63 40.32
CA ASP A 27 28.58 -11.91 39.76
C ASP A 27 27.81 -12.76 40.78
N MET A 28 26.65 -13.27 40.37
CA MET A 28 25.73 -13.99 41.23
C MET A 28 25.10 -15.17 40.47
N LEU A 29 24.79 -16.23 41.22
CA LEU A 29 23.98 -17.34 40.72
C LEU A 29 22.53 -17.13 41.15
N VAL A 30 21.61 -17.00 40.18
CA VAL A 30 20.21 -16.64 40.43
C VAL A 30 19.28 -17.70 39.82
N PRO A 31 18.18 -18.09 40.49
CA PRO A 31 17.19 -18.98 39.89
C PRO A 31 16.61 -18.40 38.60
N SER A 32 16.63 -19.17 37.50
CA SER A 32 16.19 -18.72 36.18
C SER A 32 14.73 -18.26 36.15
N VAL A 33 13.87 -18.87 36.98
CA VAL A 33 12.45 -18.52 37.14
C VAL A 33 12.21 -17.10 37.68
N SER A 34 13.24 -16.46 38.25
CA SER A 34 13.17 -15.07 38.74
C SER A 34 13.66 -14.04 37.70
N LEU A 35 14.08 -14.49 36.52
CA LEU A 35 14.62 -13.66 35.44
C LEU A 35 13.67 -13.65 34.24
N ILE A 36 13.64 -12.53 33.54
CA ILE A 36 12.98 -12.39 32.25
C ILE A 36 13.93 -11.65 31.31
N ILE A 37 13.98 -12.08 30.04
CA ILE A 37 14.65 -11.32 28.98
C ILE A 37 13.61 -10.32 28.47
N PRO A 38 13.74 -9.01 28.78
CA PRO A 38 12.75 -8.03 28.40
C PRO A 38 12.78 -7.77 26.88
N PRO A 39 11.71 -7.17 26.32
CA PRO A 39 11.75 -6.64 24.96
C PRO A 39 12.82 -5.53 24.83
N PRO A 40 13.25 -5.21 23.59
CA PRO A 40 12.76 -5.72 22.31
C PRO A 40 13.32 -7.09 21.92
N ASN A 41 12.46 -7.97 21.41
CA ASN A 41 12.89 -9.21 20.77
C ASN A 41 13.19 -8.91 19.28
N PRO A 42 14.46 -8.96 18.82
CA PRO A 42 14.81 -8.61 17.44
C PRO A 42 14.06 -9.45 16.40
N LEU A 43 13.83 -10.74 16.68
CA LEU A 43 13.07 -11.61 15.77
C LEU A 43 11.62 -11.15 15.58
N ALA A 44 11.00 -10.64 16.64
CA ALA A 44 9.63 -10.13 16.58
C ALA A 44 9.58 -8.77 15.88
N VAL A 45 10.55 -7.90 16.13
CA VAL A 45 10.68 -6.59 15.48
C VAL A 45 10.89 -6.77 13.98
N ASP A 46 11.86 -7.59 13.57
CA ASP A 46 12.16 -7.86 12.16
C ASP A 46 10.95 -8.44 11.42
N LEU A 47 10.20 -9.35 12.06
CA LEU A 47 8.97 -9.90 11.50
C LEU A 47 7.89 -8.82 11.32
N ALA A 48 7.69 -7.96 12.32
CA ALA A 48 6.72 -6.87 12.24
C ALA A 48 7.08 -5.89 11.11
N THR A 49 8.35 -5.48 11.03
CA THR A 49 8.85 -4.61 9.95
C THR A 49 8.67 -5.25 8.58
N LYS A 50 8.91 -6.56 8.44
CA LYS A 50 8.70 -7.26 7.17
C LYS A 50 7.22 -7.28 6.75
N ILE A 51 6.31 -7.45 7.72
CA ILE A 51 4.86 -7.41 7.45
C ILE A 51 4.45 -6.00 6.99
N GLU A 52 4.96 -4.96 7.64
CA GLU A 52 4.71 -3.56 7.25
C GLU A 52 5.19 -3.28 5.81
N GLN A 53 6.39 -3.72 5.45
CA GLN A 53 6.91 -3.59 4.08
C GLN A 53 6.03 -4.30 3.03
N TYR A 54 5.51 -5.49 3.34
CA TYR A 54 4.60 -6.19 2.43
C TYR A 54 3.26 -5.46 2.29
N TYR A 55 2.75 -4.90 3.37
CA TYR A 55 1.53 -4.09 3.34
C TYR A 55 1.71 -2.89 2.42
N ASP A 56 2.79 -2.12 2.58
CA ASP A 56 3.08 -0.96 1.74
C ASP A 56 3.24 -1.35 0.26
N ALA A 57 3.91 -2.46 -0.02
CA ALA A 57 4.06 -2.98 -1.38
C ALA A 57 2.71 -3.34 -2.02
N ILE A 58 1.81 -3.99 -1.27
CA ILE A 58 0.46 -4.32 -1.75
C ILE A 58 -0.37 -3.06 -1.97
N MET A 59 -0.26 -2.06 -1.07
CA MET A 59 -0.95 -0.79 -1.22
C MET A 59 -0.49 -0.01 -2.44
N ALA A 60 0.83 0.02 -2.70
CA ALA A 60 1.38 0.63 -3.90
C ALA A 60 0.88 -0.07 -5.18
N LEU A 61 0.91 -1.40 -5.21
CA LEU A 61 0.38 -2.19 -6.33
C LEU A 61 -1.11 -1.93 -6.56
N TRP A 62 -1.90 -1.92 -5.49
CA TRP A 62 -3.34 -1.64 -5.58
C TRP A 62 -3.62 -0.25 -6.15
N ASN A 63 -2.91 0.77 -5.67
CA ASN A 63 -3.02 2.13 -6.19
C ASN A 63 -2.68 2.19 -7.69
N GLN A 64 -1.60 1.51 -8.11
CA GLN A 64 -1.20 1.49 -9.51
C GLN A 64 -2.25 0.81 -10.40
N LEU A 65 -2.76 -0.35 -9.97
CA LEU A 65 -3.83 -1.06 -10.67
C LEU A 65 -5.10 -0.23 -10.77
N TYR A 66 -5.45 0.50 -9.72
CA TYR A 66 -6.60 1.39 -9.69
C TYR A 66 -6.47 2.55 -10.70
N ILE A 67 -5.32 3.22 -10.72
CA ILE A 67 -5.03 4.31 -11.68
C ILE A 67 -5.07 3.76 -13.11
N ASN A 68 -4.39 2.63 -13.36
CA ASN A 68 -4.37 1.95 -14.65
C ASN A 68 -5.80 1.65 -15.13
N MET A 69 -6.64 1.04 -14.28
CA MET A 69 -8.02 0.72 -14.62
C MET A 69 -8.87 1.96 -14.89
N LYS A 70 -8.73 3.01 -14.05
CA LYS A 70 -9.44 4.29 -14.27
C LYS A 70 -9.07 4.92 -15.61
N SER A 71 -7.78 4.93 -15.96
CA SER A 71 -7.31 5.48 -17.22
C SER A 71 -7.90 4.72 -18.42
N LEU A 72 -7.91 3.39 -18.38
CA LEU A 72 -8.48 2.52 -19.42
C LEU A 72 -9.99 2.75 -19.60
N VAL A 73 -10.73 2.88 -18.50
CA VAL A 73 -12.17 3.14 -18.55
C VAL A 73 -12.45 4.51 -19.18
N SER A 74 -11.74 5.57 -18.75
CA SER A 74 -11.90 6.89 -19.35
C SER A 74 -11.51 6.93 -20.83
N TRP A 75 -10.48 6.18 -21.22
CA TRP A 75 -10.12 6.02 -22.64
C TRP A 75 -11.24 5.34 -23.42
N HIS A 76 -11.85 4.29 -22.87
CA HIS A 76 -12.94 3.58 -23.52
C HIS A 76 -14.16 4.48 -23.73
N TYR A 77 -14.51 5.32 -22.75
CA TYR A 77 -15.57 6.32 -22.91
C TYR A 77 -15.25 7.31 -24.03
N CYS A 78 -14.03 7.83 -24.11
CA CYS A 78 -13.59 8.68 -25.22
C CYS A 78 -13.78 7.98 -26.57
N MET A 79 -13.36 6.72 -26.67
CA MET A 79 -13.48 5.94 -27.91
C MET A 79 -14.93 5.74 -28.31
N ILE A 80 -15.84 5.44 -27.37
CA ILE A 80 -17.27 5.33 -27.65
C ILE A 80 -17.81 6.64 -28.27
N ASP A 81 -17.44 7.80 -27.73
CA ASP A 81 -17.94 9.06 -28.25
C ASP A 81 -17.29 9.45 -29.58
N VAL A 82 -16.00 9.17 -29.77
CA VAL A 82 -15.31 9.32 -31.07
C VAL A 82 -15.97 8.45 -32.14
N GLU A 83 -16.31 7.20 -31.82
CA GLU A 83 -17.01 6.29 -32.74
C GLU A 83 -18.40 6.83 -33.13
N LYS A 84 -19.17 7.34 -32.15
CA LYS A 84 -20.47 7.98 -32.43
C LYS A 84 -20.33 9.16 -33.38
N ILE A 85 -19.34 10.02 -33.15
CA ILE A 85 -19.09 11.21 -33.99
C ILE A 85 -18.64 10.77 -35.39
N ARG A 86 -17.73 9.80 -35.49
CA ARG A 86 -17.22 9.29 -36.78
C ARG A 86 -18.31 8.65 -37.62
N ALA A 87 -19.27 7.95 -37.00
CA ALA A 87 -20.41 7.35 -37.67
C ALA A 87 -21.53 8.36 -38.03
N MET A 88 -21.39 9.64 -37.66
CA MET A 88 -22.41 10.65 -37.86
C MET A 88 -22.35 11.26 -39.27
N THR A 89 -23.43 11.12 -40.03
CA THR A 89 -23.57 11.68 -41.38
C THR A 89 -24.45 12.92 -41.38
N ILE A 90 -24.34 13.76 -42.43
CA ILE A 90 -25.21 14.94 -42.62
C ILE A 90 -26.69 14.54 -42.63
N ALA A 91 -27.04 13.40 -43.22
CA ALA A 91 -28.42 12.90 -43.25
C ALA A 91 -28.91 12.56 -41.83
N LYS A 92 -28.10 11.88 -41.03
CA LYS A 92 -28.43 11.55 -39.63
C LYS A 92 -28.56 12.82 -38.78
N LEU A 93 -27.65 13.78 -38.92
CA LEU A 93 -27.71 15.07 -38.23
C LEU A 93 -29.01 15.83 -38.51
N LYS A 94 -29.50 15.83 -39.75
CA LYS A 94 -30.78 16.47 -40.11
C LYS A 94 -32.00 15.84 -39.41
N THR A 95 -31.90 14.59 -38.97
CA THR A 95 -32.96 13.90 -38.24
C THR A 95 -32.83 14.00 -36.72
N MET A 96 -31.69 14.50 -36.22
CA MET A 96 -31.41 14.65 -34.81
C MET A 96 -31.78 16.05 -34.32
N ARG A 97 -32.11 16.16 -33.03
CA ARG A 97 -32.28 17.48 -32.41
C ARG A 97 -30.92 18.11 -32.16
N LYS A 98 -30.89 19.43 -32.09
CA LYS A 98 -29.67 20.20 -31.89
C LYS A 98 -28.97 19.84 -30.58
N GLU A 99 -29.75 19.64 -29.54
CA GLU A 99 -29.26 19.31 -28.21
C GLU A 99 -28.57 17.94 -28.18
N ASP A 100 -29.05 16.99 -28.99
CA ASP A 100 -28.55 15.61 -28.98
C ASP A 100 -27.11 15.53 -29.55
N TYR A 101 -26.80 16.21 -30.66
CA TYR A 101 -25.43 16.21 -31.20
C TYR A 101 -24.48 17.14 -30.43
N GLN A 102 -24.98 18.26 -29.87
CA GLN A 102 -24.18 19.12 -29.00
C GLN A 102 -23.76 18.38 -27.73
N ARG A 103 -24.65 17.57 -27.17
CA ARG A 103 -24.35 16.74 -26.01
C ARG A 103 -23.25 15.72 -26.28
N ILE A 104 -23.26 15.06 -27.45
CA ILE A 104 -22.20 14.09 -27.80
C ILE A 104 -20.82 14.74 -27.81
N ILE A 105 -20.72 15.99 -28.31
CA ILE A 105 -19.45 16.73 -28.32
C ILE A 105 -19.04 17.11 -26.89
N ALA A 106 -19.98 17.60 -26.08
CA ALA A 106 -19.71 17.95 -24.68
C ALA A 106 -19.31 16.72 -23.84
N ASP A 107 -19.95 15.58 -24.06
CA ASP A 107 -19.63 14.31 -23.40
C ASP A 107 -18.18 13.88 -23.75
N LEU A 108 -17.78 13.99 -25.03
CA LEU A 108 -16.40 13.71 -25.45
C LEU A 108 -15.39 14.65 -24.77
N GLU A 109 -15.68 15.95 -24.71
CA GLU A 109 -14.80 16.92 -24.04
C GLU A 109 -14.60 16.56 -22.56
N ILE A 110 -15.68 16.20 -21.86
CA ILE A 110 -15.63 15.79 -20.46
C ILE A 110 -14.82 14.50 -20.30
N HIS A 111 -15.15 13.44 -21.05
CA HIS A 111 -14.44 12.16 -20.96
C HIS A 111 -12.96 12.29 -21.32
N TYR A 112 -12.62 13.16 -22.27
CA TYR A 112 -11.24 13.41 -22.64
C TYR A 112 -10.46 14.10 -21.50
N GLN A 113 -11.05 15.09 -20.82
CA GLN A 113 -10.43 15.70 -19.64
C GLN A 113 -10.25 14.68 -18.51
N GLU A 114 -11.24 13.80 -18.29
CA GLU A 114 -11.10 12.72 -17.32
C GLU A 114 -9.99 11.74 -17.69
N PHE A 115 -9.86 11.39 -18.98
CA PHE A 115 -8.78 10.55 -19.47
C PHE A 115 -7.42 11.19 -19.26
N ILE A 116 -7.24 12.48 -19.59
CA ILE A 116 -5.99 13.19 -19.34
C ILE A 116 -5.65 13.20 -17.86
N ARG A 117 -6.63 13.44 -16.97
CA ARG A 117 -6.40 13.39 -15.53
C ARG A 117 -6.03 11.98 -15.04
N ASN A 118 -6.77 10.95 -15.48
CA ASN A 118 -6.59 9.58 -14.99
C ASN A 118 -5.36 8.88 -15.60
N SER A 119 -4.91 9.32 -16.77
CA SER A 119 -3.70 8.79 -17.43
C SER A 119 -2.42 9.30 -16.79
N GLN A 120 -2.45 10.39 -16.02
CA GLN A 120 -1.31 10.83 -15.23
C GLN A 120 -0.93 9.76 -14.20
N GLY A 121 0.27 9.21 -14.34
CA GLY A 121 0.76 8.12 -13.49
C GLY A 121 0.18 6.75 -13.83
N SER A 122 -0.59 6.61 -14.92
CA SER A 122 -0.94 5.31 -15.47
C SER A 122 0.21 4.75 -16.30
N GLU A 123 0.42 3.44 -16.23
CA GLU A 123 1.40 2.71 -17.04
C GLU A 123 0.78 2.15 -18.34
N MET A 124 -0.52 2.35 -18.55
CA MET A 124 -1.26 1.79 -19.69
C MET A 124 -1.10 2.57 -20.99
N PHE A 125 -0.65 3.83 -20.90
CA PHE A 125 -0.55 4.76 -22.02
C PHE A 125 0.80 5.47 -21.93
N GLY A 126 1.60 5.40 -23.00
CA GLY A 126 2.93 6.02 -23.11
C GLY A 126 3.00 7.04 -24.23
#